data_AF-A0A0E9LPZ4-F1
#
_entry.id   AF-A0A0E9LPZ4-F1
#
_cell.length_a   1.000
_cell.length_b   1.000
_cell.length_c   1.000
_cell.angle_alpha   90.00
_cell.angle_beta   90.00
_cell.angle_gamma   90.00
#
_symmetry.space_group_name_H-M   'P 1'
#
loop_
_entity.id
_entity.type
_entity.pdbx_description
1 polymer ?
#
loop_
_entity_poly.entity_id
_entity_poly.type
_entity_poly.pdbx_seq_one_letter_code
_entity_poly.pdbx_strand_id
1 'polypeptide(L)'
;MQLPSYDQTDTSLSVNFSLEGEIVFRREGANAVLKVKFKNAYCIGFDRIIDAVGGIRTVLTISPEQVWLNDIEFYNRWPLN
;
A
#
# COMPACT_ATOMS: atom_id res chain seq x y z
N MET A 1 -10.95 8.05 -4.27
CA MET A 1 -9.59 8.48 -3.87
C MET A 1 -8.86 8.82 -5.16
N GLN A 2 -8.69 10.12 -5.43
CA GLN A 2 -8.04 10.58 -6.66
C GLN A 2 -6.57 10.83 -6.33
N LEU A 3 -5.67 10.08 -6.98
CA LEU A 3 -4.25 10.39 -6.92
C LEU A 3 -4.02 11.73 -7.64
N PRO A 4 -3.12 12.60 -7.15
CA PRO A 4 -2.84 13.87 -7.81
C PRO A 4 -2.29 13.62 -9.22
N SER A 5 -2.60 14.53 -10.13
CA SER A 5 -2.12 14.50 -11.52
C SER A 5 -0.59 14.60 -11.53
N TYR A 6 0.07 13.63 -12.16
CA TYR A 6 1.52 13.62 -12.38
C TYR A 6 1.90 14.73 -13.38
N ASP A 7 2.61 15.75 -12.92
CA ASP A 7 3.28 16.75 -13.78
C ASP A 7 4.68 16.20 -14.14
N GLN A 8 4.91 15.96 -15.43
CA GLN A 8 6.12 15.31 -15.93
C GLN A 8 7.34 16.24 -15.95
N THR A 9 7.19 17.53 -15.58
CA THR A 9 8.26 18.54 -15.69
C THR A 9 8.94 18.87 -14.37
N ASP A 10 8.44 18.36 -13.25
CA ASP A 10 9.00 18.62 -11.92
C ASP A 10 9.87 17.44 -11.43
N THR A 11 11.18 17.59 -11.56
CA THR A 11 12.18 16.62 -11.07
C THR A 11 12.45 16.73 -9.57
N SER A 12 11.79 17.66 -8.86
CA SER A 12 11.90 17.84 -7.40
C SER A 12 10.82 17.11 -6.60
N LEU A 13 9.88 16.41 -7.25
CA LEU A 13 8.78 15.68 -6.59
C LEU A 13 9.15 14.23 -6.28
N SER A 14 10.18 14.01 -5.47
CA SER A 14 10.22 12.82 -4.60
C SER A 14 9.56 13.14 -3.26
N VAL A 15 8.36 13.74 -3.29
CA VAL A 15 7.55 13.80 -2.07
C VAL A 15 7.09 12.37 -1.82
N ASN A 16 7.88 11.67 -1.01
CA ASN A 16 7.56 10.39 -0.42
C ASN A 16 6.37 10.60 0.53
N PHE A 17 5.17 10.76 -0.04
CA PHE A 17 3.96 10.77 0.73
C PHE A 17 3.76 9.37 1.27
N SER A 18 3.87 9.24 2.58
CA SER A 18 3.52 8.00 3.24
C SER A 18 2.01 7.90 3.35
N LEU A 19 1.52 6.69 3.15
CA LEU A 19 0.10 6.37 3.21
C LEU A 19 -0.19 5.56 4.47
N GLU A 20 -1.38 5.77 5.01
CA GLU A 20 -1.98 4.93 6.03
C GLU A 20 -3.22 4.26 5.43
N GLY A 21 -3.52 3.03 5.85
CA GLY A 21 -4.65 2.32 5.27
C GLY A 21 -4.96 0.98 5.93
N GLU A 22 -6.07 0.37 5.49
CA GLU A 22 -6.55 -0.92 5.96
C GLU A 22 -7.05 -1.78 4.79
N ILE A 23 -6.63 -3.04 4.76
CA ILE A 23 -7.14 -4.09 3.88
C ILE A 23 -7.96 -5.04 4.73
N VAL A 24 -9.25 -5.19 4.42
CA VAL A 24 -10.16 -6.07 5.18
C VAL A 24 -10.69 -7.20 4.31
N PHE A 25 -10.33 -8.42 4.67
CA PHE A 25 -10.84 -9.63 4.03
C PHE A 25 -12.17 -10.03 4.70
N ARG A 26 -13.27 -9.85 3.97
CA ARG A 26 -14.62 -10.22 4.39
C ARG A 26 -15.22 -11.25 3.43
N ARG A 27 -16.00 -12.18 3.97
CA ARG A 27 -16.98 -12.95 3.20
C ARG A 27 -18.34 -12.32 3.43
N GLU A 28 -19.17 -12.28 2.40
CA GLU A 28 -20.54 -11.80 2.50
C GLU A 28 -21.29 -12.50 3.65
N GLY A 29 -21.93 -11.72 4.52
CA GLY A 29 -22.65 -12.23 5.70
C GLY A 29 -21.78 -12.68 6.89
N ALA A 30 -20.45 -12.54 6.83
CA ALA A 30 -19.55 -12.93 7.91
C ALA A 30 -18.66 -11.76 8.38
N ASN A 31 -18.22 -11.82 9.65
CA ASN A 31 -17.22 -10.91 10.18
C ASN A 31 -15.88 -11.07 9.44
N ALA A 32 -15.09 -10.00 9.41
CA ALA A 32 -13.78 -10.00 8.79
C ALA A 32 -12.85 -11.02 9.46
N VAL A 33 -12.27 -11.93 8.68
CA VAL A 33 -11.37 -12.98 9.17
C VAL A 33 -9.92 -12.45 9.28
N LEU A 34 -9.57 -11.51 8.42
CA LEU A 34 -8.25 -10.88 8.40
C LEU A 34 -8.36 -9.39 8.11
N LYS A 35 -7.70 -8.59 8.93
CA LYS A 35 -7.47 -7.16 8.75
C LYS A 35 -5.97 -6.90 8.68
N VAL A 36 -5.53 -6.19 7.66
CA VAL A 36 -4.15 -5.71 7.54
C VAL A 36 -4.20 -4.20 7.61
N LYS A 37 -3.72 -3.61 8.70
CA LYS A 37 -3.56 -2.16 8.82
C LYS A 37 -2.10 -1.81 8.60
N PHE A 38 -1.83 -0.69 7.95
CA PHE A 38 -0.47 -0.20 7.77
C PHE A 38 -0.41 1.31 8.02
N LYS A 39 0.72 1.74 8.56
CA LYS A 39 1.02 3.13 8.87
C LYS A 39 2.36 3.55 8.28
N ASN A 40 2.40 4.80 7.82
CA ASN A 40 3.60 5.41 7.25
C ASN A 40 4.22 4.54 6.13
N ALA A 41 3.41 4.13 5.17
CA ALA A 41 3.80 3.24 4.09
C ALA A 41 4.22 3.98 2.83
N TYR A 42 5.39 3.63 2.31
CA TYR A 42 5.93 4.19 1.06
C TYR A 42 5.71 3.22 -0.09
N CYS A 43 5.34 3.75 -1.26
CA CYS A 43 5.31 2.96 -2.49
C CYS A 43 6.75 2.71 -2.96
N ILE A 44 7.15 1.44 -3.00
CA ILE A 44 8.49 1.02 -3.44
C ILE A 44 8.45 0.23 -4.76
N GLY A 45 7.25 -0.02 -5.30
CA GLY A 45 7.08 -0.67 -6.59
C GLY A 45 5.65 -0.50 -7.10
N PHE A 46 5.51 -0.22 -8.39
CA PHE A 46 4.22 -0.09 -9.07
C PHE A 46 4.32 -0.66 -10.50
N ASP A 47 3.77 -1.86 -10.69
CA ASP A 47 3.73 -2.53 -11.98
C ASP A 47 2.29 -2.63 -12.47
N ARG A 48 2.04 -2.20 -13.71
CA ARG A 48 0.75 -2.35 -14.37
C ARG A 48 0.91 -3.15 -15.66
N ILE A 49 0.20 -4.26 -15.72
CA ILE A 49 0.12 -5.12 -16.89
C ILE A 49 -1.29 -4.97 -17.45
N ILE A 50 -1.38 -4.69 -18.75
CA ILE A 50 -2.64 -4.61 -19.48
C ILE A 50 -2.58 -5.68 -20.56
N ASP A 51 -3.54 -6.58 -20.55
CA ASP A 51 -3.62 -7.65 -21.52
C ASP A 51 -5.06 -7.82 -22.02
N ALA A 52 -5.22 -8.31 -23.26
CA ALA A 52 -6.52 -8.38 -23.93
C ALA A 52 -7.45 -9.48 -23.40
N VAL A 53 -6.95 -10.42 -22.59
CA VAL A 53 -7.68 -11.61 -22.12
C VAL A 53 -8.00 -11.53 -20.61
N GLY A 54 -7.02 -11.16 -19.80
CA GLY A 54 -7.06 -10.97 -18.35
C GLY A 54 -7.28 -9.53 -17.88
N GLY A 55 -7.30 -8.56 -18.80
CA GLY A 55 -7.64 -7.17 -18.50
C GLY A 55 -6.51 -6.39 -17.85
N ILE A 56 -6.79 -5.69 -16.75
CA ILE A 56 -5.80 -4.84 -16.06
C ILE A 56 -5.38 -5.49 -14.75
N ARG A 57 -4.09 -5.79 -14.63
CA ARG A 57 -3.46 -6.21 -13.38
C ARG A 57 -2.55 -5.10 -12.89
N THR A 58 -2.73 -4.68 -11.64
CA THR A 58 -1.82 -3.75 -10.96
C THR A 58 -1.19 -4.46 -9.77
N VAL A 59 0.13 -4.40 -9.64
CA VAL A 59 0.90 -4.84 -8.48
C VAL A 59 1.47 -3.59 -7.81
N LEU A 60 1.09 -3.37 -6.56
CA LEU A 60 1.59 -2.28 -5.72
C LEU A 60 2.36 -2.89 -4.56
N THR A 61 3.64 -2.54 -4.45
CA THR A 61 4.52 -2.98 -3.35
C THR A 61 4.76 -1.80 -2.42
N ILE A 62 4.41 -1.96 -1.14
CA ILE A 62 4.59 -0.93 -0.11
C ILE A 62 5.59 -1.36 0.96
N SER A 63 6.30 -0.38 1.51
CA SER A 63 7.18 -0.54 2.67
C SER A 63 6.63 0.29 3.85
N PRO A 64 5.84 -0.31 4.74
CA PRO A 64 5.30 0.33 5.94
C PRO A 64 6.30 0.41 7.10
N GLU A 65 6.20 1.47 7.90
CA GLU A 65 6.89 1.55 9.20
C GLU A 65 6.20 0.62 10.22
N GLN A 66 4.87 0.59 10.23
CA GLN A 66 4.08 -0.26 11.13
C GLN A 66 3.01 -1.05 10.35
N VAL A 67 2.80 -2.31 10.74
CA VAL A 67 1.74 -3.18 10.22
C VAL A 67 1.02 -3.85 11.38
N TRP A 68 -0.30 -3.96 11.31
CA TRP A 68 -1.08 -4.84 12.17
C TRP A 68 -1.72 -5.94 11.34
N LEU A 69 -1.58 -7.18 11.79
CA LEU A 69 -2.38 -8.31 11.34
C LEU A 69 -3.42 -8.61 12.41
N ASN A 70 -4.66 -8.22 12.16
CA ASN A 70 -5.72 -8.11 13.18
C ASN A 70 -5.24 -7.22 14.34
N ASP A 71 -5.03 -7.80 15.52
CA ASP A 71 -4.61 -7.09 16.73
C ASP A 71 -3.11 -7.29 17.05
N ILE A 72 -2.37 -7.98 16.18
CA ILE A 72 -0.92 -8.21 16.33
C ILE A 72 -0.15 -7.12 15.60
N GLU A 73 0.63 -6.33 16.33
CA GLU A 73 1.48 -5.27 15.81
C GLU A 73 2.88 -5.78 15.40
N PHE A 74 3.34 -5.31 14.25
CA PHE A 74 4.70 -5.46 13.74
C PHE A 74 5.26 -4.08 13.47
N TYR A 75 6.32 -3.72 14.17
CA TYR A 75 6.92 -2.40 14.08
C TYR A 75 8.36 -2.45 13.61
N ASN A 76 8.64 -1.77 12.49
CA ASN A 76 9.90 -1.86 11.78
C ASN A 76 10.92 -0.82 12.28
N ARG A 77 11.44 -1.01 13.51
CA ARG A 77 12.58 -0.24 14.03
C ARG A 77 13.86 -1.05 13.89
N TRP A 78 14.52 -0.94 12.74
CA TRP A 78 15.89 -1.41 12.63
C TRP A 78 16.77 -0.51 13.51
N PRO A 79 17.60 -1.06 14.42
CA PRO A 79 18.56 -0.25 15.12
C PRO A 79 19.47 0.45 14.10
N LEU A 80 19.68 1.75 14.31
CA LEU A 80 20.75 2.47 13.63
C LEU A 80 22.06 1.95 14.23
N ASN A 81 22.82 1.22 13.42
CA ASN A 81 24.16 0.75 13.78
C ASN A 81 25.18 1.87 13.60
#